data_AF-A0A2E2C714-F1
#
_entry.id   AF-A0A2E2C714-F1
#
_cell.length_a   1.000
_cell.length_b   1.000
_cell.length_c   1.000
_cell.angle_alpha   90.00
_cell.angle_beta   90.00
_cell.angle_gamma   90.00
#
_symmetry.space_group_name_H-M   'P 1'
#
loop_
_entity.id
_entity.type
_entity.pdbx_description
1 polymer ?
#
loop_
_entity_poly.entity_id
_entity_poly.type
_entity_poly.pdbx_seq_one_letter_code
_entity_poly.pdbx_strand_id
1 'polypeptide(L)'
;MKFAVPSSLLSLILLLNLSPALAEKPTEDHIRKLQTTAIKNKKSPVAHWGFDPNDYTQWSSHSLRLIPVYTFGTQNGVPGYNLKSYKGKNSPYRDEKKLEAIYGFLPENTLNPKANYLDQTNLYNIQEAALKAGKKNIILFVFDGMDWQTTRAAALYYNAADKYNSGRGTGFHFQDYTADGTSQFGYMVTAPHNDGSNVDVNSQKVLNPGGIMRGGYDAKKGGPTPWKAGNDKKYLIGSPGNNYGKHAYPDSANTASSMTTGIKSYNSAINVDPNGAPVATIAHEAQEKGYSVGVVTSVPITHATPAAAYAHNVSRNDYQDLARDLLGQPSISHPQQALPGMDVVLGGGFGTMEKPTGGKSHGKNFVPGWKYISEETIQKADVKQGGKYTVALRTPDVKGQTGLKQATAAAIKNKTRLLGVYGVDQYAAHLPFQTADGDYQPAPGLKNRAEAYSAADISENPTLADMTESALDVLSQNKQGFWLLVEAGDVDWANHDNNLDNSIGAVKSGDDAFKVITDWVEKNSNWDETIVILTADHGHYLNIDQPEALIPPKPKQDAK
;
A
#
# COMPACT_ATOMS: atom_id res chain seq x y z
N MET A 1 19.15 -77.00 -16.40
CA MET A 1 20.27 -76.30 -17.07
C MET A 1 19.71 -75.11 -17.86
N LYS A 2 20.58 -74.15 -18.26
CA LYS A 2 20.33 -72.90 -19.01
C LYS A 2 19.40 -73.11 -20.24
N PHE A 3 18.60 -72.17 -20.78
CA PHE A 3 18.77 -70.74 -21.16
C PHE A 3 17.35 -70.08 -21.29
N ALA A 4 17.05 -68.78 -21.49
CA ALA A 4 17.75 -67.46 -21.49
C ALA A 4 16.69 -66.31 -21.31
N VAL A 5 16.91 -65.09 -21.84
CA VAL A 5 16.04 -63.89 -21.81
C VAL A 5 15.77 -63.38 -23.26
N PRO A 6 14.73 -62.57 -23.58
CA PRO A 6 14.72 -61.10 -23.39
C PRO A 6 13.35 -60.54 -22.88
N SER A 7 13.21 -59.59 -21.94
CA SER A 7 13.66 -58.18 -21.82
C SER A 7 12.96 -57.14 -22.72
N SER A 8 11.95 -56.43 -22.18
CA SER A 8 11.69 -55.00 -22.51
C SER A 8 10.74 -54.31 -21.50
N LEU A 9 11.22 -53.17 -20.97
CA LEU A 9 10.54 -52.01 -20.36
C LEU A 9 9.28 -52.20 -19.48
N LEU A 10 9.43 -51.89 -18.19
CA LEU A 10 8.37 -51.33 -17.35
C LEU A 10 8.84 -49.99 -16.79
N SER A 11 8.16 -48.89 -17.12
CA SER A 11 8.54 -47.55 -16.64
C SER A 11 8.01 -47.30 -15.23
N LEU A 12 8.91 -47.15 -14.26
CA LEU A 12 8.57 -46.85 -12.87
C LEU A 12 8.41 -45.33 -12.69
N ILE A 13 7.18 -44.87 -12.43
CA ILE A 13 6.92 -43.46 -12.07
C ILE A 13 7.29 -43.26 -10.61
N LEU A 14 8.36 -42.51 -10.35
CA LEU A 14 8.79 -42.15 -9.00
C LEU A 14 8.16 -40.80 -8.61
N LEU A 15 7.15 -40.83 -7.73
CA LEU A 15 6.57 -39.62 -7.13
C LEU A 15 7.55 -39.02 -6.11
N LEU A 16 8.28 -37.98 -6.52
CA LEU A 16 9.10 -37.16 -5.63
C LEU A 16 8.21 -36.17 -4.86
N ASN A 17 7.91 -36.50 -3.60
CA ASN A 17 7.40 -35.52 -2.64
C ASN A 17 8.51 -34.52 -2.30
N LEU A 18 8.59 -33.43 -3.06
CA LEU A 18 9.38 -32.25 -2.71
C LEU A 18 8.63 -31.44 -1.66
N SER A 19 8.81 -31.78 -0.40
CA SER A 19 8.60 -30.81 0.68
C SER A 19 9.58 -29.65 0.46
N PRO A 20 9.14 -28.38 0.51
CA PRO A 20 10.09 -27.27 0.48
C PRO A 20 11.02 -27.39 1.69
N ALA A 21 12.32 -27.36 1.44
CA ALA A 21 13.30 -27.33 2.51
C ALA A 21 13.14 -26.00 3.26
N LEU A 22 12.62 -26.07 4.49
CA LEU A 22 12.71 -24.96 5.44
C LEU A 22 14.19 -24.63 5.62
N ALA A 23 14.59 -23.45 5.17
CA ALA A 23 15.92 -22.94 5.46
C ALA A 23 16.08 -22.86 6.97
N GLU A 24 17.19 -23.37 7.50
CA GLU A 24 17.48 -23.27 8.93
C GLU A 24 17.52 -21.80 9.34
N LYS A 25 16.74 -21.42 10.36
CA LYS A 25 16.74 -20.06 10.87
C LYS A 25 18.15 -19.67 11.33
N PRO A 26 18.67 -18.48 10.97
CA PRO A 26 19.94 -18.00 11.51
C PRO A 26 19.87 -17.96 13.04
N THR A 27 20.97 -18.35 13.69
CA THR A 27 21.03 -18.57 15.15
C THR A 27 21.00 -17.28 16.00
N GLU A 28 20.99 -16.12 15.35
CA GLU A 28 20.76 -14.82 15.98
C GLU A 28 19.95 -13.95 15.01
N ASP A 29 18.88 -13.32 15.50
CA ASP A 29 18.07 -12.37 14.74
C ASP A 29 18.85 -11.06 14.55
N HIS A 30 19.56 -11.03 13.42
CA HIS A 30 20.54 -10.02 13.06
C HIS A 30 19.91 -8.63 12.87
N ILE A 31 18.76 -8.54 12.18
CA ILE A 31 18.12 -7.25 11.89
C ILE A 31 17.50 -6.66 13.17
N ARG A 32 16.80 -7.47 13.97
CA ARG A 32 16.31 -7.02 15.27
C ARG A 32 17.41 -6.57 16.20
N LYS A 33 18.57 -7.24 16.20
CA LYS A 33 19.74 -6.82 16.99
C LYS A 33 20.27 -5.46 16.54
N LEU A 34 20.38 -5.22 15.23
CA LEU A 34 20.75 -3.93 14.67
C LEU A 34 19.73 -2.85 15.05
N GLN A 35 18.44 -3.10 14.84
CA GLN A 35 17.32 -2.21 15.17
C GLN A 35 17.29 -1.84 16.65
N THR A 36 17.33 -2.84 17.54
CA THR A 36 17.31 -2.65 19.00
C THR A 36 18.52 -1.83 19.47
N THR A 37 19.70 -2.07 18.88
CA THR A 37 20.92 -1.31 19.18
C THR A 37 20.82 0.14 18.68
N ALA A 38 20.26 0.33 17.48
CA ALA A 38 20.09 1.63 16.85
C ALA A 38 19.16 2.54 17.66
N ILE A 39 18.01 2.03 18.08
CA ILE A 39 17.04 2.75 18.93
C ILE A 39 17.65 3.08 20.30
N LYS A 40 18.26 2.10 20.97
CA LYS A 40 18.90 2.31 22.29
C LYS A 40 19.96 3.41 22.26
N ASN A 41 20.74 3.48 21.19
CA ASN A 41 21.84 4.43 21.04
C ASN A 41 21.44 5.71 20.28
N LYS A 42 20.21 5.78 19.74
CA LYS A 42 19.74 6.76 18.74
C LYS A 42 20.66 6.93 17.52
N LYS A 43 21.45 5.90 17.21
CA LYS A 43 22.46 5.91 16.15
C LYS A 43 22.70 4.51 15.62
N SER A 44 22.72 4.38 14.30
CA SER A 44 23.13 3.17 13.58
C SER A 44 24.26 3.52 12.61
N PRO A 45 25.26 2.64 12.42
CA PRO A 45 26.20 2.75 11.31
C PRO A 45 25.62 2.23 9.98
N VAL A 46 24.44 1.59 10.01
CA VAL A 46 23.90 0.82 8.88
C VAL A 46 22.95 1.62 8.00
N ALA A 47 22.07 2.41 8.62
CA ALA A 47 21.02 3.18 7.97
C ALA A 47 20.53 4.29 8.91
N HIS A 48 19.81 5.29 8.39
CA HIS A 48 19.12 6.32 9.19
C HIS A 48 17.92 6.92 8.42
N TRP A 49 16.95 7.48 9.15
CA TRP A 49 15.88 8.28 8.55
C TRP A 49 16.21 9.78 8.66
N GLY A 50 16.04 10.52 7.56
CA GLY A 50 16.28 11.97 7.52
C GLY A 50 17.54 12.37 6.74
N PHE A 51 18.24 13.42 7.19
CA PHE A 51 19.38 14.00 6.48
C PHE A 51 20.73 13.93 7.23
N ASP A 52 20.73 13.62 8.53
CA ASP A 52 21.93 13.44 9.35
C ASP A 52 22.21 11.96 9.64
N PRO A 53 23.33 11.40 9.12
CA PRO A 53 23.71 10.00 9.38
C PRO A 53 24.16 9.74 10.83
N ASN A 54 24.17 10.74 11.72
CA ASN A 54 24.50 10.57 13.13
C ASN A 54 23.30 10.39 14.05
N ASP A 55 22.07 10.63 13.56
CA ASP A 55 20.83 10.51 14.32
C ASP A 55 19.86 9.57 13.61
N TYR A 56 19.76 8.35 14.13
CA TYR A 56 18.85 7.32 13.62
C TYR A 56 17.37 7.71 13.74
N THR A 57 17.08 8.66 14.64
CA THR A 57 15.75 9.04 15.11
C THR A 57 15.35 10.45 14.65
N GLN A 58 16.11 11.07 13.73
CA GLN A 58 15.92 12.45 13.31
C GLN A 58 14.57 12.70 12.62
N TRP A 59 14.13 11.74 11.81
CA TRP A 59 12.92 11.85 11.02
C TRP A 59 12.10 10.57 11.14
N SER A 60 10.77 10.71 11.13
CA SER A 60 9.81 9.65 11.43
C SER A 60 8.47 9.90 10.75
N SER A 61 8.51 10.43 9.53
CA SER A 61 7.33 10.85 8.75
C SER A 61 7.68 10.87 7.26
N HIS A 62 6.76 11.31 6.42
CA HIS A 62 6.86 11.15 4.98
C HIS A 62 7.83 12.17 4.35
N SER A 63 8.05 12.03 3.04
CA SER A 63 9.03 12.81 2.28
C SER A 63 8.63 12.91 0.81
N LEU A 64 9.13 13.96 0.16
CA LEU A 64 9.02 14.23 -1.28
C LEU A 64 9.97 13.38 -2.14
N ARG A 65 10.54 12.28 -1.62
CA ARG A 65 11.41 11.43 -2.43
C ARG A 65 10.61 10.88 -3.63
N LEU A 66 11.20 10.89 -4.82
CA LEU A 66 10.58 10.29 -6.00
C LEU A 66 10.32 8.81 -5.75
N ILE A 67 9.12 8.33 -6.07
CA ILE A 67 8.69 6.98 -5.71
C ILE A 67 8.74 6.03 -6.91
N PRO A 68 9.32 4.82 -6.78
CA PRO A 68 9.29 3.78 -7.81
C PRO A 68 7.88 3.40 -8.26
N VAL A 69 7.71 3.20 -9.57
CA VAL A 69 6.48 2.67 -10.17
C VAL A 69 6.82 1.47 -11.05
N TYR A 70 6.15 0.36 -10.81
CA TYR A 70 6.20 -0.86 -11.60
C TYR A 70 4.82 -1.06 -12.25
N THR A 71 4.76 -1.50 -13.50
CA THR A 71 3.47 -1.84 -14.14
C THR A 71 3.60 -3.14 -14.92
N PHE A 72 2.51 -3.90 -15.01
CA PHE A 72 2.46 -5.24 -15.61
C PHE A 72 1.20 -5.33 -16.51
N GLY A 73 1.26 -6.03 -17.66
CA GLY A 73 0.20 -6.04 -18.67
C GLY A 73 0.10 -4.77 -19.54
N THR A 74 1.12 -3.91 -19.49
CA THR A 74 1.02 -2.51 -19.98
C THR A 74 1.86 -2.21 -21.23
N GLN A 75 2.86 -3.02 -21.59
CA GLN A 75 3.79 -2.66 -22.67
C GLN A 75 3.21 -2.82 -24.09
N ASN A 76 2.42 -3.86 -24.34
CA ASN A 76 1.88 -4.20 -25.67
C ASN A 76 0.57 -3.44 -25.97
N GLY A 77 0.42 -2.25 -25.37
CA GLY A 77 -0.88 -1.63 -25.15
C GLY A 77 -1.24 -0.43 -26.03
N VAL A 78 -2.51 -0.04 -25.90
CA VAL A 78 -3.09 1.19 -26.47
C VAL A 78 -2.38 2.43 -25.86
N PRO A 79 -2.24 3.54 -26.59
CA PRO A 79 -1.74 4.80 -26.03
C PRO A 79 -2.47 5.20 -24.74
N GLY A 80 -1.73 5.63 -23.72
CA GLY A 80 -2.30 6.11 -22.45
C GLY A 80 -2.10 5.18 -21.25
N TYR A 81 -2.10 3.85 -21.38
CA TYR A 81 -1.94 2.96 -20.20
C TYR A 81 -0.50 2.43 -19.96
N ASN A 82 0.52 3.08 -20.52
CA ASN A 82 1.91 2.70 -20.31
C ASN A 82 2.75 3.84 -19.72
N LEU A 83 3.76 3.50 -18.91
CA LEU A 83 4.64 4.51 -18.30
C LEU A 83 5.39 5.37 -19.35
N LYS A 84 5.62 4.85 -20.57
CA LYS A 84 6.20 5.61 -21.70
C LYS A 84 5.33 6.81 -22.11
N SER A 85 4.02 6.78 -21.84
CA SER A 85 3.08 7.88 -22.13
C SER A 85 3.26 9.09 -21.20
N TYR A 86 3.93 8.94 -20.05
CA TYR A 86 4.05 9.99 -19.02
C TYR A 86 5.48 10.21 -18.50
N LYS A 87 6.49 9.57 -19.10
CA LYS A 87 7.89 9.69 -18.66
C LYS A 87 8.83 10.16 -19.77
N GLY A 88 10.04 10.54 -19.40
CA GLY A 88 11.04 11.07 -20.34
C GLY A 88 10.49 12.30 -21.07
N LYS A 89 10.57 12.32 -22.41
CA LYS A 89 10.04 13.42 -23.24
C LYS A 89 8.55 13.71 -23.02
N ASN A 90 7.78 12.73 -22.55
CA ASN A 90 6.33 12.87 -22.32
C ASN A 90 5.98 13.29 -20.89
N SER A 91 6.97 13.47 -20.01
CA SER A 91 6.76 13.90 -18.62
C SER A 91 5.98 15.21 -18.54
N PRO A 92 4.93 15.32 -17.68
CA PRO A 92 4.22 16.58 -17.48
C PRO A 92 5.12 17.67 -16.90
N TYR A 93 6.16 17.30 -16.14
CA TYR A 93 7.15 18.21 -15.56
C TYR A 93 8.07 18.90 -16.59
N ARG A 94 7.90 18.63 -17.89
CA ARG A 94 8.60 19.35 -18.98
C ARG A 94 7.78 20.48 -19.61
N ASP A 95 6.54 20.68 -19.17
CA ASP A 95 5.56 21.56 -19.80
C ASP A 95 4.81 22.37 -18.72
N GLU A 96 4.91 23.70 -18.75
CA GLU A 96 4.31 24.59 -17.76
C GLU A 96 2.78 24.44 -17.71
N LYS A 97 2.13 24.31 -18.88
CA LYS A 97 0.66 24.19 -18.95
C LYS A 97 0.16 22.86 -18.40
N LYS A 98 0.96 21.79 -18.53
CA LYS A 98 0.64 20.50 -17.89
C LYS A 98 0.79 20.56 -16.38
N LEU A 99 1.79 21.29 -15.87
CA LEU A 99 1.92 21.54 -14.43
C LEU A 99 0.75 22.38 -13.91
N GLU A 100 0.38 23.47 -14.60
CA GLU A 100 -0.79 24.28 -14.28
C GLU A 100 -2.09 23.47 -14.31
N ALA A 101 -2.25 22.53 -15.25
CA ALA A 101 -3.41 21.65 -15.30
C ALA A 101 -3.47 20.63 -14.15
N ILE A 102 -2.33 20.15 -13.65
CA ILE A 102 -2.24 19.18 -12.52
C ILE A 102 -2.47 19.89 -11.18
N TYR A 103 -1.92 21.09 -11.02
CA TYR A 103 -1.86 21.80 -9.74
C TYR A 103 -2.85 22.98 -9.61
N GLY A 104 -3.46 23.46 -10.70
CA GLY A 104 -4.22 24.72 -10.71
C GLY A 104 -3.35 25.99 -10.61
N PHE A 105 -2.03 25.83 -10.54
CA PHE A 105 -1.01 26.88 -10.52
C PHE A 105 0.32 26.29 -11.02
N LEU A 106 1.26 27.12 -11.48
CA LEU A 106 2.63 26.65 -11.80
C LEU A 106 3.46 26.57 -10.50
N PRO A 107 3.88 25.39 -10.02
CA PRO A 107 4.62 25.31 -8.76
C PRO A 107 6.07 25.81 -8.90
N GLU A 108 6.59 26.47 -7.87
CA GLU A 108 7.90 27.14 -7.94
C GLU A 108 9.02 26.15 -8.27
N ASN A 109 9.94 26.51 -9.18
CA ASN A 109 11.10 25.70 -9.58
C ASN A 109 10.81 24.23 -10.00
N THR A 110 9.54 23.91 -10.32
CA THR A 110 9.10 22.53 -10.57
C THR A 110 9.20 22.13 -12.04
N LEU A 111 9.18 23.11 -12.97
CA LEU A 111 9.48 22.87 -14.38
C LEU A 111 10.92 22.35 -14.55
N ASN A 112 11.05 21.15 -15.12
CA ASN A 112 12.31 20.49 -15.35
C ASN A 112 12.35 19.91 -16.78
N PRO A 113 12.98 20.62 -17.75
CA PRO A 113 13.14 20.14 -19.12
C PRO A 113 13.89 18.80 -19.29
N LYS A 114 14.47 18.25 -18.20
CA LYS A 114 15.15 16.95 -18.15
C LYS A 114 14.38 15.89 -17.33
N ALA A 115 13.15 16.17 -16.88
CA ALA A 115 12.36 15.25 -16.06
C ALA A 115 12.17 13.88 -16.72
N ASN A 116 12.49 12.81 -16.00
CA ASN A 116 12.27 11.43 -16.44
C ASN A 116 11.20 10.70 -15.62
N TYR A 117 10.57 11.42 -14.70
CA TYR A 117 9.49 10.99 -13.82
C TYR A 117 8.11 11.43 -14.34
N LEU A 118 7.06 10.74 -13.91
CA LEU A 118 5.66 11.11 -14.13
C LEU A 118 5.11 11.88 -12.92
N ASP A 119 3.87 12.37 -13.02
CA ASP A 119 3.10 12.76 -11.85
C ASP A 119 2.25 11.59 -11.34
N GLN A 120 2.01 11.51 -10.03
CA GLN A 120 1.14 10.50 -9.42
C GLN A 120 -0.28 10.46 -9.99
N THR A 121 -0.84 11.61 -10.41
CA THR A 121 -2.13 11.68 -11.13
C THR A 121 -2.14 10.88 -12.44
N ASN A 122 -0.96 10.61 -13.01
CA ASN A 122 -0.86 9.79 -14.22
C ASN A 122 -1.10 8.30 -13.96
N LEU A 123 -1.11 7.83 -12.70
CA LEU A 123 -1.52 6.46 -12.38
C LEU A 123 -3.04 6.28 -12.52
N TYR A 124 -3.84 7.30 -12.19
CA TYR A 124 -5.27 7.32 -12.56
C TYR A 124 -5.43 7.26 -14.08
N ASN A 125 -4.71 8.11 -14.84
CA ASN A 125 -4.80 8.12 -16.31
C ASN A 125 -4.49 6.75 -16.94
N ILE A 126 -3.56 5.97 -16.35
CA ILE A 126 -3.25 4.61 -16.81
C ILE A 126 -4.43 3.65 -16.58
N GLN A 127 -5.06 3.72 -15.41
CA GLN A 127 -6.22 2.88 -15.06
C GLN A 127 -7.44 3.27 -15.90
N GLU A 128 -7.69 4.57 -16.08
CA GLU A 128 -8.77 5.13 -16.90
C GLU A 128 -8.61 4.72 -18.38
N ALA A 129 -7.39 4.80 -18.93
CA ALA A 129 -7.09 4.33 -20.28
C ALA A 129 -7.22 2.80 -20.43
N ALA A 130 -6.89 2.01 -19.39
CA ALA A 130 -7.10 0.57 -19.39
C ALA A 130 -8.59 0.20 -19.33
N LEU A 131 -9.39 0.91 -18.52
CA LEU A 131 -10.84 0.75 -18.41
C LEU A 131 -11.53 1.11 -19.74
N LYS A 132 -11.12 2.22 -20.38
CA LYS A 132 -11.57 2.63 -21.72
C LYS A 132 -11.15 1.63 -22.81
N ALA A 133 -10.01 0.96 -22.66
CA ALA A 133 -9.54 -0.09 -23.56
C ALA A 133 -10.20 -1.46 -23.30
N GLY A 134 -11.12 -1.58 -22.34
CA GLY A 134 -11.84 -2.82 -22.05
C GLY A 134 -10.99 -3.91 -21.36
N LYS A 135 -9.90 -3.54 -20.68
CA LYS A 135 -9.20 -4.46 -19.75
C LYS A 135 -10.21 -4.95 -18.71
N LYS A 136 -10.21 -6.25 -18.40
CA LYS A 136 -11.15 -6.83 -17.44
C LYS A 136 -10.70 -6.58 -16.00
N ASN A 137 -9.41 -6.71 -15.73
CA ASN A 137 -8.91 -6.65 -14.36
C ASN A 137 -7.91 -5.50 -14.24
N ILE A 138 -8.18 -4.57 -13.32
CA ILE A 138 -7.32 -3.40 -13.08
C ILE A 138 -6.96 -3.41 -11.60
N ILE A 139 -5.68 -3.56 -11.29
CA ILE A 139 -5.22 -3.69 -9.90
C ILE A 139 -4.22 -2.57 -9.58
N LEU A 140 -4.46 -1.85 -8.49
CA LEU A 140 -3.54 -0.89 -7.90
C LEU A 140 -2.97 -1.50 -6.61
N PHE A 141 -1.68 -1.80 -6.60
CA PHE A 141 -0.95 -2.30 -5.45
C PHE A 141 -0.11 -1.16 -4.84
N VAL A 142 -0.31 -0.89 -3.55
CA VAL A 142 0.36 0.18 -2.82
C VAL A 142 1.11 -0.40 -1.63
N PHE A 143 2.40 -0.10 -1.50
CA PHE A 143 3.13 -0.25 -0.25
C PHE A 143 3.20 1.13 0.40
N ASP A 144 2.42 1.41 1.45
CA ASP A 144 2.42 2.74 2.08
C ASP A 144 3.83 3.06 2.58
N GLY A 145 4.34 4.25 2.28
CA GLY A 145 5.67 4.71 2.71
C GLY A 145 6.91 3.98 2.14
N MET A 146 6.76 2.97 1.26
CA MET A 146 7.89 2.19 0.73
C MET A 146 8.69 2.93 -0.35
N ASP A 147 9.68 3.71 0.08
CA ASP A 147 10.63 4.31 -0.86
C ASP A 147 11.66 3.30 -1.41
N TRP A 148 12.45 3.74 -2.38
CA TRP A 148 13.45 2.90 -3.05
C TRP A 148 14.54 2.35 -2.10
N GLN A 149 14.92 3.08 -1.04
CA GLN A 149 15.83 2.58 -0.02
C GLN A 149 15.12 1.58 0.89
N THR A 150 13.83 1.77 1.22
CA THR A 150 13.04 0.76 1.95
C THR A 150 12.97 -0.56 1.16
N THR A 151 12.68 -0.49 -0.14
CA THR A 151 12.73 -1.67 -1.03
C THR A 151 14.11 -2.32 -1.04
N ARG A 152 15.18 -1.52 -1.14
CA ARG A 152 16.57 -2.00 -1.17
C ARG A 152 17.02 -2.63 0.13
N ALA A 153 16.60 -2.10 1.28
CA ALA A 153 16.93 -2.67 2.59
C ALA A 153 16.38 -4.10 2.71
N ALA A 154 15.13 -4.29 2.30
CA ALA A 154 14.48 -5.59 2.34
C ALA A 154 15.04 -6.56 1.28
N ALA A 155 15.37 -6.08 0.07
CA ALA A 155 15.98 -6.91 -0.98
C ALA A 155 17.40 -7.39 -0.61
N LEU A 156 18.20 -6.52 0.05
CA LEU A 156 19.51 -6.90 0.60
C LEU A 156 19.40 -7.99 1.66
N TYR A 157 18.34 -7.95 2.49
CA TYR A 157 18.09 -8.97 3.50
C TYR A 157 17.72 -10.33 2.89
N TYR A 158 16.69 -10.38 2.03
CA TYR A 158 16.17 -11.67 1.55
C TYR A 158 16.99 -12.30 0.42
N ASN A 159 17.63 -11.51 -0.46
CA ASN A 159 18.30 -12.05 -1.65
C ASN A 159 19.83 -12.11 -1.52
N ALA A 160 20.44 -11.24 -0.71
CA ALA A 160 21.89 -11.17 -0.43
C ALA A 160 22.85 -10.95 -1.62
N ALA A 161 22.44 -11.23 -2.86
CA ALA A 161 23.22 -11.07 -4.08
C ALA A 161 23.20 -9.62 -4.61
N ASP A 162 22.08 -8.93 -4.41
CA ASP A 162 21.71 -7.77 -5.22
C ASP A 162 22.14 -6.43 -4.63
N LYS A 163 23.41 -6.09 -4.87
CA LYS A 163 24.00 -4.78 -4.55
C LYS A 163 23.62 -3.67 -5.54
N TYR A 164 22.35 -3.61 -5.95
CA TYR A 164 21.89 -2.58 -6.87
C TYR A 164 21.96 -1.19 -6.21
N ASN A 165 22.39 -0.19 -6.99
CA ASN A 165 22.60 1.19 -6.54
C ASN A 165 21.75 2.21 -7.32
N SER A 166 20.95 1.74 -8.28
CA SER A 166 20.04 2.55 -9.10
C SER A 166 19.03 1.67 -9.84
N GLY A 167 18.01 2.29 -10.45
CA GLY A 167 17.11 1.62 -11.38
C GLY A 167 15.99 0.83 -10.69
N ARG A 168 15.49 -0.18 -11.40
CA ARG A 168 14.36 -1.04 -11.01
C ARG A 168 14.63 -1.82 -9.71
N GLY A 169 15.90 -2.07 -9.40
CA GLY A 169 16.27 -3.08 -8.43
C GLY A 169 15.89 -4.48 -8.89
N THR A 170 16.11 -5.44 -7.99
CA THR A 170 16.00 -6.88 -8.21
C THR A 170 16.08 -7.56 -6.83
N GLY A 171 15.52 -8.76 -6.71
CA GLY A 171 15.60 -9.58 -5.51
C GLY A 171 14.26 -9.90 -4.84
N PHE A 172 13.20 -9.18 -5.19
CA PHE A 172 11.79 -9.47 -4.86
C PHE A 172 11.00 -9.88 -6.10
N HIS A 173 9.92 -10.62 -5.92
CA HIS A 173 9.09 -11.10 -7.02
C HIS A 173 8.54 -9.93 -7.85
N PHE A 174 8.03 -8.85 -7.25
CA PHE A 174 7.59 -7.67 -8.02
C PHE A 174 8.71 -6.95 -8.80
N GLN A 175 9.97 -7.07 -8.36
CA GLN A 175 11.10 -6.48 -9.07
C GLN A 175 11.48 -7.35 -10.27
N ASP A 176 11.57 -8.66 -10.11
CA ASP A 176 12.11 -9.56 -11.14
C ASP A 176 11.06 -10.08 -12.13
N TYR A 177 9.79 -10.09 -11.73
CA TYR A 177 8.71 -10.63 -12.55
C TYR A 177 8.45 -9.80 -13.82
N THR A 178 8.35 -10.50 -14.96
CA THR A 178 8.38 -9.88 -16.29
C THR A 178 7.02 -9.66 -16.93
N ALA A 179 5.98 -10.38 -16.49
CA ALA A 179 4.62 -10.39 -17.06
C ALA A 179 4.62 -10.51 -18.59
N ASP A 180 5.09 -11.64 -19.13
CA ASP A 180 5.29 -11.87 -20.58
C ASP A 180 6.13 -10.79 -21.29
N GLY A 181 7.13 -10.26 -20.57
CA GLY A 181 7.95 -9.14 -21.06
C GLY A 181 7.21 -7.81 -21.15
N THR A 182 6.01 -7.70 -20.60
CA THR A 182 5.20 -6.47 -20.58
C THR A 182 5.45 -5.57 -19.37
N SER A 183 6.25 -6.02 -18.40
CA SER A 183 6.53 -5.22 -17.22
C SER A 183 7.36 -3.97 -17.55
N GLN A 184 7.05 -2.85 -16.90
CA GLN A 184 7.75 -1.58 -17.05
C GLN A 184 8.18 -1.04 -15.68
N PHE A 185 9.15 -0.13 -15.71
CA PHE A 185 9.62 0.61 -14.55
C PHE A 185 9.64 2.11 -14.82
N GLY A 186 9.33 2.91 -13.80
CA GLY A 186 9.35 4.36 -13.78
C GLY A 186 9.43 4.87 -12.35
N TYR A 187 9.21 6.17 -12.17
CA TYR A 187 9.10 6.77 -10.85
C TYR A 187 8.34 8.09 -10.94
N MET A 188 7.70 8.51 -9.85
CA MET A 188 6.73 9.62 -9.83
C MET A 188 7.00 10.66 -8.74
N VAL A 189 6.46 11.86 -8.95
CA VAL A 189 6.32 12.89 -7.92
C VAL A 189 5.00 12.70 -7.17
N THR A 190 5.09 12.72 -5.84
CA THR A 190 3.99 12.47 -4.91
C THR A 190 3.52 13.73 -4.16
N ALA A 191 4.06 14.91 -4.50
CA ALA A 191 3.73 16.15 -3.80
C ALA A 191 2.21 16.47 -3.83
N PRO A 192 1.62 16.99 -2.75
CA PRO A 192 0.20 17.37 -2.68
C PRO A 192 -0.08 18.62 -3.53
N HIS A 193 -1.35 19.03 -3.64
CA HIS A 193 -1.69 20.38 -4.08
C HIS A 193 -1.20 21.43 -3.05
N ASN A 194 -1.49 21.19 -1.76
CA ASN A 194 -1.04 22.01 -0.65
C ASN A 194 -1.08 21.25 0.69
N ASP A 195 -0.59 21.89 1.74
CA ASP A 195 -0.69 21.46 3.14
C ASP A 195 -1.18 22.62 4.03
N GLY A 196 -1.63 22.33 5.25
CA GLY A 196 -2.19 23.31 6.18
C GLY A 196 -3.62 23.77 5.85
N SER A 197 -4.42 22.93 5.21
CA SER A 197 -5.87 23.14 5.08
C SER A 197 -6.57 22.87 6.41
N ASN A 198 -7.45 23.77 6.83
CA ASN A 198 -8.42 23.56 7.90
C ASN A 198 -9.78 23.21 7.28
N VAL A 199 -10.55 22.37 7.97
CA VAL A 199 -11.82 21.85 7.45
C VAL A 199 -12.90 21.83 8.54
N ASP A 200 -14.16 21.89 8.13
CA ASP A 200 -15.31 21.52 8.94
C ASP A 200 -15.90 20.22 8.41
N VAL A 201 -15.71 19.13 9.16
CA VAL A 201 -16.17 17.78 8.83
C VAL A 201 -17.72 17.70 8.86
N ASN A 202 -18.41 18.54 9.62
CA ASN A 202 -19.87 18.48 9.75
C ASN A 202 -20.63 19.08 8.57
N SER A 203 -20.01 20.04 7.88
CA SER A 203 -20.53 20.63 6.65
C SER A 203 -19.74 20.22 5.40
N GLN A 204 -18.69 19.39 5.57
CA GLN A 204 -17.76 18.94 4.52
C GLN A 204 -17.18 20.11 3.72
N LYS A 205 -16.59 21.09 4.42
CA LYS A 205 -16.03 22.31 3.82
C LYS A 205 -14.56 22.51 4.15
N VAL A 206 -13.79 22.97 3.16
CA VAL A 206 -12.46 23.55 3.39
C VAL A 206 -12.62 25.02 3.79
N LEU A 207 -11.99 25.40 4.91
CA LEU A 207 -12.12 26.73 5.51
C LEU A 207 -11.06 27.73 5.01
N ASN A 208 -9.95 27.23 4.47
CA ASN A 208 -8.91 28.02 3.80
C ASN A 208 -8.36 27.27 2.56
N PRO A 209 -9.09 27.28 1.43
CA PRO A 209 -8.64 26.64 0.20
C PRO A 209 -7.23 27.08 -0.22
N GLY A 210 -6.38 26.11 -0.58
CA GLY A 210 -4.96 26.35 -0.88
C GLY A 210 -4.01 26.34 0.33
N GLY A 211 -4.53 26.25 1.56
CA GLY A 211 -3.76 25.97 2.77
C GLY A 211 -2.73 27.04 3.17
N ILE A 212 -1.60 26.59 3.70
CA ILE A 212 -0.48 27.41 4.20
C ILE A 212 0.76 27.26 3.31
N MET A 213 1.03 26.05 2.80
CA MET A 213 2.18 25.73 1.94
C MET A 213 1.71 24.99 0.70
N ARG A 214 2.13 25.42 -0.49
CA ARG A 214 1.83 24.72 -1.74
C ARG A 214 2.71 23.49 -1.92
N GLY A 215 2.28 22.52 -2.72
CA GLY A 215 3.16 21.44 -3.17
C GLY A 215 3.93 21.81 -4.43
N GLY A 216 4.74 20.87 -4.91
CA GLY A 216 5.62 21.00 -6.07
C GLY A 216 6.85 20.09 -5.95
N TYR A 217 7.72 20.06 -6.96
CA TYR A 217 8.95 19.27 -6.93
C TYR A 217 10.15 19.91 -7.64
N ASP A 218 11.03 20.55 -6.86
CA ASP A 218 12.34 20.99 -7.32
C ASP A 218 13.32 19.81 -7.35
N ALA A 219 13.54 19.26 -8.56
CA ALA A 219 14.46 18.14 -8.78
C ALA A 219 15.95 18.49 -8.63
N LYS A 220 16.34 19.77 -8.52
CA LYS A 220 17.72 20.13 -8.14
C LYS A 220 17.92 19.89 -6.65
N LYS A 221 16.91 20.23 -5.84
CA LYS A 221 16.88 20.07 -4.39
C LYS A 221 16.60 18.63 -3.95
N GLY A 222 15.48 18.06 -4.40
CA GLY A 222 15.06 16.71 -4.03
C GLY A 222 15.83 15.59 -4.73
N GLY A 223 16.34 15.87 -5.93
CA GLY A 223 17.10 14.92 -6.75
C GLY A 223 16.38 14.50 -8.04
N PRO A 224 17.10 13.92 -9.01
CA PRO A 224 16.53 13.52 -10.30
C PRO A 224 15.94 12.11 -10.32
N THR A 225 16.22 11.28 -9.30
CA THR A 225 15.83 9.85 -9.22
C THR A 225 15.62 9.40 -7.77
N PRO A 226 14.82 8.34 -7.50
CA PRO A 226 14.56 7.84 -6.13
C PRO A 226 15.83 7.54 -5.30
N TRP A 227 16.86 7.02 -5.95
CA TRP A 227 18.14 6.61 -5.33
C TRP A 227 19.20 7.71 -5.24
N LYS A 228 18.96 8.91 -5.79
CA LYS A 228 19.96 9.99 -5.83
C LYS A 228 19.38 11.27 -5.24
N ALA A 229 19.82 11.60 -4.03
CA ALA A 229 19.54 12.88 -3.39
C ALA A 229 20.00 14.07 -4.27
N GLY A 230 19.27 15.18 -4.18
CA GLY A 230 19.66 16.45 -4.78
C GLY A 230 20.63 17.25 -3.89
N ASN A 231 20.72 18.56 -4.13
CA ASN A 231 21.66 19.44 -3.45
C ASN A 231 21.18 20.00 -2.10
N ASP A 232 19.92 19.75 -1.73
CA ASP A 232 19.32 20.23 -0.49
C ASP A 232 18.70 19.04 0.25
N LYS A 233 19.43 18.53 1.24
CA LYS A 233 18.98 17.38 2.02
C LYS A 233 17.76 17.68 2.90
N LYS A 234 17.47 18.95 3.23
CA LYS A 234 16.31 19.29 4.08
C LYS A 234 15.02 19.40 3.29
N TYR A 235 15.12 19.82 2.03
CA TYR A 235 13.98 20.02 1.13
C TYR A 235 12.99 18.83 1.06
N LEU A 236 13.49 17.59 1.09
CA LEU A 236 12.64 16.40 0.96
C LEU A 236 11.60 16.26 2.08
N ILE A 237 11.79 16.93 3.21
CA ILE A 237 10.89 16.89 4.37
C ILE A 237 10.33 18.28 4.72
N GLY A 238 10.24 19.18 3.72
CA GLY A 238 9.67 20.51 3.88
C GLY A 238 8.20 20.47 4.31
N SER A 239 7.84 21.24 5.35
CA SER A 239 6.45 21.42 5.78
C SER A 239 6.22 22.81 6.40
N PRO A 240 4.95 23.23 6.60
CA PRO A 240 4.62 24.44 7.33
C PRO A 240 5.25 24.52 8.72
N GLY A 241 5.49 23.38 9.37
CA GLY A 241 6.00 23.30 10.74
C GLY A 241 7.53 23.42 10.89
N ASN A 242 8.31 23.22 9.83
CA ASN A 242 9.78 23.19 9.91
C ASN A 242 10.52 24.17 8.98
N ASN A 243 9.85 24.76 7.99
CA ASN A 243 10.44 25.70 7.03
C ASN A 243 11.68 25.13 6.29
N TYR A 244 11.75 23.81 6.11
CA TYR A 244 12.88 23.12 5.45
C TYR A 244 12.77 23.11 3.91
N GLY A 245 11.62 23.49 3.35
CA GLY A 245 11.38 23.56 1.92
C GLY A 245 10.23 24.51 1.61
N LYS A 246 10.11 24.89 0.33
CA LYS A 246 8.97 25.68 -0.17
C LYS A 246 7.77 24.83 -0.56
N HIS A 247 7.97 23.52 -0.71
CA HIS A 247 6.92 22.57 -1.04
C HIS A 247 6.66 21.67 0.16
N ALA A 248 5.39 21.42 0.43
CA ALA A 248 4.98 20.48 1.47
C ALA A 248 5.24 19.03 1.07
N TYR A 249 5.70 18.21 2.01
CA TYR A 249 5.70 16.77 1.85
C TYR A 249 4.26 16.20 1.92
N PRO A 250 3.99 15.07 1.25
CA PRO A 250 2.64 14.50 1.16
C PRO A 250 2.24 13.71 2.40
N ASP A 251 0.95 13.42 2.54
CA ASP A 251 0.43 12.32 3.35
C ASP A 251 -0.27 11.24 2.52
N SER A 252 -0.53 10.06 3.10
CA SER A 252 -1.21 8.95 2.40
C SER A 252 -2.62 9.27 1.86
N ALA A 253 -3.29 10.34 2.34
CA ALA A 253 -4.63 10.71 1.89
C ALA A 253 -4.61 11.39 0.51
N ASN A 254 -3.82 12.45 0.35
CA ASN A 254 -3.75 13.14 -0.93
C ASN A 254 -3.08 12.28 -2.03
N THR A 255 -2.12 11.42 -1.66
CA THR A 255 -1.36 10.60 -2.60
C THR A 255 -2.21 9.47 -3.16
N ALA A 256 -2.88 8.72 -2.29
CA ALA A 256 -3.84 7.71 -2.70
C ALA A 256 -5.00 8.34 -3.50
N SER A 257 -5.57 9.45 -3.03
CA SER A 257 -6.59 10.20 -3.79
C SER A 257 -6.10 10.62 -5.18
N SER A 258 -4.83 11.04 -5.31
CA SER A 258 -4.25 11.39 -6.61
C SER A 258 -4.14 10.18 -7.56
N MET A 259 -3.87 8.98 -7.02
CA MET A 259 -3.82 7.73 -7.80
C MET A 259 -5.20 7.21 -8.20
N THR A 260 -6.27 7.59 -7.48
CA THR A 260 -7.63 7.10 -7.70
C THR A 260 -8.59 8.11 -8.36
N THR A 261 -8.32 9.41 -8.30
CA THR A 261 -9.17 10.49 -8.90
C THR A 261 -8.49 11.30 -10.02
N GLY A 262 -7.17 11.19 -10.18
CA GLY A 262 -6.43 11.91 -11.23
C GLY A 262 -6.22 13.40 -11.00
N ILE A 263 -6.60 13.93 -9.82
CA ILE A 263 -6.35 15.32 -9.43
C ILE A 263 -5.39 15.40 -8.23
N LYS A 264 -4.71 16.54 -8.06
CA LYS A 264 -4.02 16.85 -6.80
C LYS A 264 -5.00 17.44 -5.79
N SER A 265 -4.90 17.01 -4.54
CA SER A 265 -5.62 17.61 -3.40
C SER A 265 -4.69 17.90 -2.22
N TYR A 266 -5.23 18.46 -1.15
CA TYR A 266 -4.46 18.85 0.04
C TYR A 266 -4.17 17.65 0.96
N ASN A 267 -3.10 17.73 1.76
CA ASN A 267 -2.82 16.71 2.79
C ASN A 267 -4.05 16.52 3.69
N SER A 268 -4.39 15.27 4.04
CA SER A 268 -5.61 14.85 4.75
C SER A 268 -6.93 14.83 3.94
N ALA A 269 -6.95 15.19 2.65
CA ALA A 269 -8.13 15.05 1.80
C ALA A 269 -8.35 13.60 1.35
N ILE A 270 -9.59 13.09 1.41
CA ILE A 270 -10.00 11.80 0.83
C ILE A 270 -10.94 12.08 -0.33
N ASN A 271 -10.44 11.94 -1.57
CA ASN A 271 -11.19 12.07 -2.83
C ASN A 271 -12.06 13.34 -2.94
N VAL A 272 -11.58 14.46 -2.39
CA VAL A 272 -12.16 15.79 -2.61
C VAL A 272 -11.17 16.69 -3.34
N ASP A 273 -11.66 17.64 -4.13
CA ASP A 273 -10.85 18.68 -4.75
C ASP A 273 -10.22 19.63 -3.72
N PRO A 274 -9.31 20.54 -4.12
CA PRO A 274 -8.71 21.53 -3.22
C PRO A 274 -9.68 22.48 -2.49
N ASN A 275 -10.97 22.49 -2.87
CA ASN A 275 -12.04 23.29 -2.26
C ASN A 275 -12.98 22.45 -1.37
N GLY A 276 -12.86 21.12 -1.40
CA GLY A 276 -13.70 20.19 -0.64
C GLY A 276 -14.85 19.55 -1.44
N ALA A 277 -14.94 19.77 -2.75
CA ALA A 277 -15.95 19.12 -3.59
C ALA A 277 -15.60 17.64 -3.84
N PRO A 278 -16.51 16.68 -3.63
CA PRO A 278 -16.27 15.26 -3.94
C PRO A 278 -15.88 15.03 -5.40
N VAL A 279 -14.92 14.12 -5.63
CA VAL A 279 -14.44 13.73 -6.96
C VAL A 279 -14.48 12.22 -7.08
N ALA A 280 -15.24 11.73 -8.06
CA ALA A 280 -15.38 10.30 -8.34
C ALA A 280 -14.02 9.64 -8.58
N THR A 281 -13.85 8.44 -8.03
CA THR A 281 -12.66 7.61 -8.26
C THR A 281 -12.83 6.72 -9.48
N ILE A 282 -11.72 6.20 -9.99
CA ILE A 282 -11.69 5.13 -11.00
C ILE A 282 -12.49 3.88 -10.57
N ALA A 283 -12.65 3.62 -9.27
CA ALA A 283 -13.51 2.56 -8.77
C ALA A 283 -15.00 2.89 -9.00
N HIS A 284 -15.42 4.14 -8.80
CA HIS A 284 -16.78 4.56 -9.16
C HIS A 284 -17.01 4.40 -10.68
N GLU A 285 -16.09 4.86 -11.52
CA GLU A 285 -16.19 4.70 -12.99
C GLU A 285 -16.24 3.23 -13.43
N ALA A 286 -15.46 2.36 -12.79
CA ALA A 286 -15.48 0.93 -13.05
C ALA A 286 -16.85 0.34 -12.65
N GLN A 287 -17.37 0.71 -11.48
CA GLN A 287 -18.66 0.26 -10.97
C GLN A 287 -19.83 0.75 -11.84
N GLU A 288 -19.79 1.99 -12.34
CA GLU A 288 -20.75 2.52 -13.33
C GLU A 288 -20.74 1.73 -14.65
N LYS A 289 -19.58 1.16 -15.03
CA LYS A 289 -19.43 0.26 -16.19
C LYS A 289 -19.76 -1.20 -15.86
N GLY A 290 -20.25 -1.50 -14.65
CA GLY A 290 -20.64 -2.84 -14.21
C GLY A 290 -19.49 -3.74 -13.76
N TYR A 291 -18.29 -3.21 -13.57
CA TYR A 291 -17.18 -3.95 -12.94
C TYR A 291 -17.46 -4.08 -11.44
N SER A 292 -16.96 -5.15 -10.83
CA SER A 292 -16.93 -5.24 -9.36
C SER A 292 -15.74 -4.47 -8.81
N VAL A 293 -15.87 -3.92 -7.60
CA VAL A 293 -14.79 -3.13 -6.99
C VAL A 293 -14.45 -3.59 -5.58
N GLY A 294 -13.16 -3.61 -5.24
CA GLY A 294 -12.75 -4.00 -3.89
C GLY A 294 -11.48 -3.37 -3.38
N VAL A 295 -11.26 -3.53 -2.08
CA VAL A 295 -10.08 -3.06 -1.36
C VAL A 295 -9.60 -4.10 -0.34
N VAL A 296 -8.28 -4.26 -0.25
CA VAL A 296 -7.57 -5.14 0.69
C VAL A 296 -6.44 -4.33 1.35
N THR A 297 -6.28 -4.42 2.67
CA THR A 297 -5.22 -3.69 3.40
C THR A 297 -4.76 -4.42 4.66
N SER A 298 -3.48 -4.30 5.02
CA SER A 298 -2.94 -4.79 6.30
C SER A 298 -3.23 -3.88 7.51
N VAL A 299 -3.68 -2.65 7.28
CA VAL A 299 -4.03 -1.66 8.32
C VAL A 299 -5.58 -1.50 8.39
N PRO A 300 -6.16 -0.66 9.27
CA PRO A 300 -7.60 -0.46 9.30
C PRO A 300 -8.20 -0.09 7.94
N ILE A 301 -9.32 -0.71 7.56
CA ILE A 301 -10.00 -0.45 6.26
C ILE A 301 -10.39 1.03 6.05
N THR A 302 -10.43 1.81 7.12
CA THR A 302 -10.73 3.25 7.13
C THR A 302 -9.49 4.14 7.04
N HIS A 303 -8.28 3.56 7.01
CA HIS A 303 -7.05 4.34 6.82
C HIS A 303 -7.05 5.04 5.46
N ALA A 304 -6.12 5.97 5.24
CA ALA A 304 -6.22 6.90 4.12
C ALA A 304 -6.18 6.24 2.74
N THR A 305 -5.23 5.33 2.49
CA THR A 305 -5.11 4.61 1.22
C THR A 305 -6.34 3.76 0.88
N PRO A 306 -6.87 2.89 1.77
CA PRO A 306 -8.06 2.10 1.46
C PRO A 306 -9.33 2.96 1.38
N ALA A 307 -9.44 4.01 2.20
CA ALA A 307 -10.55 4.97 2.09
C ALA A 307 -10.52 5.72 0.75
N ALA A 308 -9.34 6.14 0.28
CA ALA A 308 -9.16 6.82 -1.00
C ALA A 308 -9.48 5.94 -2.23
N ALA A 309 -9.70 4.64 -2.07
CA ALA A 309 -10.29 3.81 -3.13
C ALA A 309 -11.70 4.29 -3.53
N TYR A 310 -12.50 4.79 -2.58
CA TYR A 310 -13.96 4.90 -2.77
C TYR A 310 -14.71 5.92 -1.88
N ALA A 311 -14.25 6.25 -0.68
CA ALA A 311 -14.94 7.21 0.18
C ALA A 311 -14.70 8.67 -0.25
N HIS A 312 -15.54 9.61 0.20
CA HIS A 312 -15.28 11.05 0.09
C HIS A 312 -15.30 11.70 1.48
N ASN A 313 -14.24 12.40 1.89
CA ASN A 313 -14.26 13.23 3.09
C ASN A 313 -13.19 14.34 3.03
N VAL A 314 -13.51 15.51 3.57
CA VAL A 314 -12.52 16.60 3.78
C VAL A 314 -11.44 16.25 4.82
N SER A 315 -11.58 15.14 5.54
CA SER A 315 -10.64 14.67 6.56
C SER A 315 -10.46 13.14 6.54
N ARG A 316 -9.21 12.68 6.39
CA ARG A 316 -8.80 11.26 6.58
C ARG A 316 -9.07 10.69 7.98
N ASN A 317 -9.41 11.53 8.95
CA ASN A 317 -9.56 11.15 10.35
C ASN A 317 -11.01 10.84 10.75
N ASP A 318 -11.98 11.03 9.85
CA ASP A 318 -13.40 10.77 10.11
C ASP A 318 -13.74 9.29 9.85
N TYR A 319 -13.03 8.41 10.55
CA TYR A 319 -12.90 6.99 10.20
C TYR A 319 -14.23 6.25 10.04
N GLN A 320 -15.20 6.52 10.92
CA GLN A 320 -16.50 5.85 10.87
C GLN A 320 -17.31 6.22 9.62
N ASP A 321 -17.18 7.44 9.13
CA ASP A 321 -17.87 7.88 7.91
C ASP A 321 -17.17 7.39 6.65
N LEU A 322 -15.84 7.26 6.67
CA LEU A 322 -15.10 6.52 5.65
C LEU A 322 -15.56 5.05 5.58
N ALA A 323 -15.77 4.39 6.74
CA ALA A 323 -16.33 3.03 6.77
C ALA A 323 -17.73 2.94 6.15
N ARG A 324 -18.60 3.92 6.43
CA ARG A 324 -19.98 3.95 5.89
C ARG A 324 -19.97 4.10 4.38
N ASP A 325 -19.14 4.98 3.83
CA ASP A 325 -18.97 5.14 2.39
C ASP A 325 -18.51 3.83 1.70
N LEU A 326 -17.46 3.18 2.23
CA LEU A 326 -16.95 1.90 1.70
C LEU A 326 -18.03 0.81 1.66
N LEU A 327 -18.95 0.82 2.63
CA LEU A 327 -20.01 -0.18 2.80
C LEU A 327 -21.36 0.25 2.20
N GLY A 328 -21.44 1.43 1.59
CA GLY A 328 -22.65 1.97 0.98
C GLY A 328 -23.78 2.25 1.98
N GLN A 329 -23.42 2.82 3.14
CA GLN A 329 -24.31 3.34 4.16
C GLN A 329 -24.25 4.88 4.19
N PRO A 330 -25.30 5.58 4.67
CA PRO A 330 -25.28 7.05 4.74
C PRO A 330 -24.16 7.57 5.65
N SER A 331 -23.32 8.45 5.13
CA SER A 331 -22.24 9.12 5.85
C SER A 331 -22.51 10.63 6.02
N ILE A 332 -21.63 11.35 6.69
CA ILE A 332 -21.67 12.81 6.79
C ILE A 332 -21.52 13.49 5.41
N SER A 333 -20.78 12.85 4.49
CA SER A 333 -20.57 13.29 3.11
C SER A 333 -21.73 12.92 2.19
N HIS A 334 -22.39 11.77 2.46
CA HIS A 334 -23.49 11.24 1.66
C HIS A 334 -24.76 10.98 2.49
N PRO A 335 -25.34 12.01 3.18
CA PRO A 335 -26.39 11.77 4.18
C PRO A 335 -27.77 11.47 3.61
N GLN A 336 -28.08 11.87 2.36
CA GLN A 336 -29.37 11.56 1.70
C GLN A 336 -29.27 10.38 0.73
N GLN A 337 -28.17 10.28 -0.02
CA GLN A 337 -27.93 9.24 -1.02
C GLN A 337 -26.55 8.64 -0.76
N ALA A 338 -26.51 7.55 0.00
CA ALA A 338 -25.29 6.79 0.23
C ALA A 338 -24.69 6.32 -1.10
N LEU A 339 -23.35 6.19 -1.13
CA LEU A 339 -22.65 5.54 -2.24
C LEU A 339 -23.15 4.08 -2.40
N PRO A 340 -23.01 3.45 -3.59
CA PRO A 340 -23.38 2.04 -3.77
C PRO A 340 -22.67 1.08 -2.80
N GLY A 341 -21.44 1.43 -2.37
CA GLY A 341 -20.52 0.62 -1.58
C GLY A 341 -19.68 -0.32 -2.47
N MET A 342 -18.53 -0.75 -1.97
CA MET A 342 -17.63 -1.70 -2.65
C MET A 342 -18.12 -3.15 -2.51
N ASP A 343 -17.73 -4.04 -3.42
CA ASP A 343 -18.14 -5.45 -3.40
C ASP A 343 -17.26 -6.33 -2.50
N VAL A 344 -16.01 -5.92 -2.27
CA VAL A 344 -15.09 -6.52 -1.30
C VAL A 344 -14.39 -5.45 -0.47
N VAL A 345 -14.40 -5.57 0.85
CA VAL A 345 -13.65 -4.71 1.77
C VAL A 345 -12.99 -5.59 2.83
N LEU A 346 -11.67 -5.77 2.76
CA LEU A 346 -10.91 -6.62 3.67
C LEU A 346 -9.76 -5.86 4.33
N GLY A 347 -9.61 -5.97 5.65
CA GLY A 347 -8.42 -5.49 6.34
C GLY A 347 -8.57 -5.40 7.84
N GLY A 348 -7.80 -4.49 8.43
CA GLY A 348 -7.82 -4.22 9.86
C GLY A 348 -9.05 -3.44 10.35
N GLY A 349 -8.99 -2.97 11.59
CA GLY A 349 -9.99 -2.08 12.21
C GLY A 349 -10.83 -2.73 13.32
N PHE A 350 -10.61 -4.00 13.62
CA PHE A 350 -11.32 -4.75 14.66
C PHE A 350 -11.04 -4.22 16.08
N GLY A 351 -12.09 -4.04 16.89
CA GLY A 351 -12.00 -3.92 18.35
C GLY A 351 -11.39 -2.65 18.94
N THR A 352 -10.64 -1.81 18.20
CA THR A 352 -10.01 -0.62 18.79
C THR A 352 -11.04 0.40 19.27
N MET A 353 -11.07 0.61 20.59
CA MET A 353 -11.96 1.55 21.26
C MET A 353 -11.40 2.99 21.26
N GLU A 354 -12.29 3.98 21.23
CA GLU A 354 -11.99 5.39 21.43
C GLU A 354 -12.77 5.96 22.63
N LYS A 355 -12.29 7.08 23.20
CA LYS A 355 -13.00 7.81 24.27
C LYS A 355 -14.43 8.18 23.81
N PRO A 356 -15.46 8.08 24.67
CA PRO A 356 -16.85 8.36 24.28
C PRO A 356 -17.13 9.76 23.73
N THR A 357 -16.28 10.75 24.05
CA THR A 357 -16.38 12.12 23.51
C THR A 357 -15.98 12.23 22.04
N GLY A 358 -15.29 11.21 21.50
CA GLY A 358 -14.56 11.30 20.23
C GLY A 358 -13.40 12.30 20.27
N GLY A 359 -12.66 12.36 19.16
CA GLY A 359 -11.81 13.48 18.77
C GLY A 359 -12.58 14.57 18.01
N LYS A 360 -11.95 15.73 17.81
CA LYS A 360 -12.49 16.85 17.02
C LYS A 360 -12.66 16.57 15.52
N SER A 361 -12.17 15.42 15.07
CA SER A 361 -12.04 15.06 13.66
C SER A 361 -13.19 14.23 13.11
N HIS A 362 -14.13 13.82 13.96
CA HIS A 362 -15.29 13.01 13.57
C HIS A 362 -16.50 13.87 13.20
N GLY A 363 -17.36 13.37 12.32
CA GLY A 363 -18.68 13.94 12.05
C GLY A 363 -19.63 13.87 13.25
N LYS A 364 -20.69 14.70 13.25
CA LYS A 364 -21.79 14.73 14.25
C LYS A 364 -22.55 13.41 14.43
N ASN A 365 -22.37 12.48 13.51
CA ASN A 365 -22.90 11.12 13.47
C ASN A 365 -21.87 10.06 13.93
N PHE A 366 -20.81 10.49 14.62
CA PHE A 366 -19.91 9.61 15.37
C PHE A 366 -20.67 8.74 16.37
N VAL A 367 -20.41 7.43 16.34
CA VAL A 367 -20.91 6.45 17.33
C VAL A 367 -19.87 6.30 18.44
N PRO A 368 -20.16 6.70 19.69
CA PRO A 368 -19.21 6.61 20.79
C PRO A 368 -18.63 5.21 21.02
N GLY A 369 -17.39 5.17 21.48
CA GLY A 369 -16.70 3.95 21.89
C GLY A 369 -15.83 3.30 20.81
N TRP A 370 -16.14 3.48 19.52
CA TRP A 370 -15.42 2.80 18.43
C TRP A 370 -14.51 3.76 17.66
N LYS A 371 -13.24 3.39 17.41
CA LYS A 371 -12.31 4.28 16.69
C LYS A 371 -12.50 4.26 15.17
N TYR A 372 -12.51 3.07 14.56
CA TYR A 372 -12.45 2.92 13.10
C TYR A 372 -13.81 2.64 12.48
N ILE A 373 -14.39 1.49 12.82
CA ILE A 373 -15.71 1.07 12.38
C ILE A 373 -16.50 0.66 13.63
N SER A 374 -17.74 1.10 13.74
CA SER A 374 -18.60 0.73 14.87
C SER A 374 -19.28 -0.61 14.63
N GLU A 375 -19.60 -1.32 15.73
CA GLU A 375 -20.39 -2.55 15.67
C GLU A 375 -21.71 -2.34 14.93
N GLU A 376 -22.39 -1.20 15.14
CA GLU A 376 -23.62 -0.82 14.42
C GLU A 376 -23.42 -0.80 12.89
N THR A 377 -22.30 -0.24 12.41
CA THR A 377 -21.97 -0.20 10.98
C THR A 377 -21.72 -1.61 10.43
N ILE A 378 -21.04 -2.49 11.19
CA ILE A 378 -20.83 -3.90 10.82
C ILE A 378 -22.16 -4.66 10.78
N GLN A 379 -23.00 -4.52 11.81
CA GLN A 379 -24.31 -5.16 11.89
C GLN A 379 -25.21 -4.75 10.73
N LYS A 380 -25.27 -3.44 10.39
CA LYS A 380 -26.00 -2.93 9.21
C LYS A 380 -25.47 -3.45 7.87
N ALA A 381 -24.19 -3.83 7.80
CA ALA A 381 -23.60 -4.42 6.61
C ALA A 381 -23.91 -5.91 6.46
N ASP A 382 -24.08 -6.66 7.56
CA ASP A 382 -24.25 -8.12 7.54
C ASP A 382 -25.60 -8.56 6.92
N VAL A 383 -25.55 -9.47 5.95
CA VAL A 383 -26.72 -10.16 5.37
C VAL A 383 -27.59 -10.85 6.43
N LYS A 384 -27.02 -11.26 7.57
CA LYS A 384 -27.78 -11.82 8.71
C LYS A 384 -28.75 -10.80 9.34
N GLN A 385 -28.51 -9.51 9.12
CA GLN A 385 -29.34 -8.39 9.59
C GLN A 385 -30.04 -7.65 8.43
N GLY A 386 -30.04 -8.23 7.22
CA GLY A 386 -30.62 -7.62 6.01
C GLY A 386 -29.67 -6.69 5.23
N GLY A 387 -28.38 -6.65 5.59
CA GLY A 387 -27.34 -5.95 4.84
C GLY A 387 -26.91 -6.67 3.54
N LYS A 388 -25.84 -6.18 2.91
CA LYS A 388 -25.33 -6.67 1.60
C LYS A 388 -24.14 -7.63 1.71
N TYR A 389 -23.46 -7.66 2.86
CA TYR A 389 -22.16 -8.31 3.03
C TYR A 389 -22.28 -9.61 3.83
N THR A 390 -21.65 -10.67 3.34
CA THR A 390 -21.19 -11.75 4.20
C THR A 390 -20.01 -11.20 5.01
N VAL A 391 -20.17 -11.17 6.33
CA VAL A 391 -19.17 -10.61 7.25
C VAL A 391 -18.29 -11.71 7.83
N ALA A 392 -16.97 -11.51 7.73
CA ALA A 392 -15.93 -12.25 8.43
C ALA A 392 -15.27 -11.31 9.45
N LEU A 393 -15.16 -11.74 10.70
CA LEU A 393 -14.45 -11.01 11.75
C LEU A 393 -13.35 -11.89 12.33
N ARG A 394 -12.32 -11.27 12.92
CA ARG A 394 -11.46 -11.98 13.87
C ARG A 394 -12.35 -12.63 14.93
N THR A 395 -12.19 -13.93 15.12
CA THR A 395 -13.06 -14.75 15.97
C THR A 395 -12.19 -15.66 16.86
N PRO A 396 -12.42 -15.70 18.19
CA PRO A 396 -11.66 -16.54 19.09
C PRO A 396 -11.61 -18.02 18.65
N ASP A 397 -10.43 -18.62 18.76
CA ASP A 397 -10.14 -20.03 18.43
C ASP A 397 -10.36 -20.42 16.93
N VAL A 398 -10.68 -19.47 16.06
CA VAL A 398 -10.87 -19.69 14.62
C VAL A 398 -9.70 -19.09 13.86
N LYS A 399 -8.94 -19.94 13.14
CA LYS A 399 -7.85 -19.46 12.27
C LYS A 399 -8.36 -18.44 11.25
N GLY A 400 -7.69 -17.30 11.14
CA GLY A 400 -8.15 -16.17 10.31
C GLY A 400 -8.35 -16.56 8.85
N GLN A 401 -7.36 -17.23 8.25
CA GLN A 401 -7.47 -17.82 6.92
C GLN A 401 -8.69 -18.75 6.76
N THR A 402 -8.96 -19.61 7.75
CA THR A 402 -10.08 -20.57 7.68
C THR A 402 -11.43 -19.86 7.75
N GLY A 403 -11.60 -18.94 8.69
CA GLY A 403 -12.84 -18.14 8.81
C GLY A 403 -13.08 -17.29 7.55
N LEU A 404 -12.03 -16.67 7.01
CA LEU A 404 -12.12 -15.89 5.77
C LEU A 404 -12.49 -16.74 4.56
N LYS A 405 -11.87 -17.91 4.37
CA LYS A 405 -12.19 -18.81 3.24
C LYS A 405 -13.61 -19.37 3.32
N GLN A 406 -14.13 -19.61 4.53
CA GLN A 406 -15.54 -19.97 4.73
C GLN A 406 -16.50 -18.82 4.33
N ALA A 407 -16.20 -17.60 4.75
CA ALA A 407 -16.98 -16.41 4.37
C ALA A 407 -16.91 -16.13 2.85
N THR A 408 -15.74 -16.28 2.24
CA THR A 408 -15.50 -16.16 0.79
C THR A 408 -16.36 -17.15 0.00
N ALA A 409 -16.33 -18.44 0.37
CA ALA A 409 -17.15 -19.46 -0.26
C ALA A 409 -18.66 -19.20 -0.09
N ALA A 410 -19.08 -18.68 1.07
CA ALA A 410 -20.46 -18.29 1.32
C ALA A 410 -20.87 -17.06 0.48
N ALA A 411 -20.00 -16.06 0.34
CA ALA A 411 -20.24 -14.87 -0.47
C ALA A 411 -20.45 -15.21 -1.95
N ILE A 412 -19.55 -16.03 -2.51
CA ILE A 412 -19.64 -16.53 -3.90
C ILE A 412 -20.93 -17.34 -4.10
N LYS A 413 -21.22 -18.29 -3.20
CA LYS A 413 -22.41 -19.15 -3.29
C LYS A 413 -23.71 -18.35 -3.25
N ASN A 414 -23.79 -17.37 -2.36
CA ASN A 414 -25.01 -16.59 -2.11
C ASN A 414 -25.11 -15.32 -2.97
N LYS A 415 -24.07 -14.99 -3.75
CA LYS A 415 -23.93 -13.78 -4.56
C LYS A 415 -24.04 -12.49 -3.72
N THR A 416 -23.41 -12.52 -2.56
CA THR A 416 -23.34 -11.41 -1.61
C THR A 416 -21.95 -10.78 -1.64
N ARG A 417 -21.83 -9.56 -1.11
CA ARG A 417 -20.54 -8.88 -0.98
C ARG A 417 -19.72 -9.49 0.17
N LEU A 418 -18.43 -9.17 0.26
CA LEU A 418 -17.56 -9.66 1.34
C LEU A 418 -17.01 -8.49 2.18
N LEU A 419 -17.21 -8.55 3.50
CA LEU A 419 -16.59 -7.65 4.48
C LEU A 419 -15.73 -8.48 5.42
N GLY A 420 -14.46 -8.12 5.57
CA GLY A 420 -13.50 -8.74 6.49
C GLY A 420 -12.88 -7.68 7.39
N VAL A 421 -13.09 -7.78 8.71
CA VAL A 421 -12.53 -6.85 9.69
C VAL A 421 -11.74 -7.63 10.75
N TYR A 422 -10.42 -7.41 10.72
CA TYR A 422 -9.40 -8.14 11.46
C TYR A 422 -8.48 -7.16 12.21
N GLY A 423 -7.35 -7.67 12.72
CA GLY A 423 -6.31 -6.91 13.39
C GLY A 423 -6.21 -7.17 14.90
N VAL A 424 -5.27 -6.48 15.53
CA VAL A 424 -5.04 -6.53 16.98
C VAL A 424 -5.43 -5.19 17.62
N ASP A 425 -6.51 -5.19 18.38
CA ASP A 425 -7.19 -4.00 18.90
C ASP A 425 -6.31 -3.04 19.71
N GLN A 426 -5.47 -3.60 20.60
CA GLN A 426 -4.50 -2.88 21.44
C GLN A 426 -3.35 -2.23 20.64
N TYR A 427 -3.09 -2.74 19.44
CA TYR A 427 -2.12 -2.20 18.48
C TYR A 427 -2.86 -1.52 17.32
N ALA A 428 -3.82 -0.67 17.65
CA ALA A 428 -4.51 0.17 16.66
C ALA A 428 -5.15 -0.60 15.48
N ALA A 429 -5.43 -1.90 15.66
CA ALA A 429 -6.11 -2.81 14.75
C ALA A 429 -5.49 -2.99 13.35
N HIS A 430 -4.17 -2.94 13.22
CA HIS A 430 -3.49 -3.54 12.04
C HIS A 430 -3.32 -5.06 12.22
N LEU A 431 -2.99 -5.78 11.14
CA LEU A 431 -2.56 -7.17 11.18
C LEU A 431 -1.20 -7.31 11.90
N PRO A 432 -0.91 -8.41 12.62
CA PRO A 432 0.39 -8.63 13.25
C PRO A 432 1.55 -8.42 12.28
N PHE A 433 2.55 -7.63 12.67
CA PHE A 433 3.77 -7.43 11.88
C PHE A 433 4.49 -8.75 11.64
N GLN A 434 4.62 -9.13 10.36
CA GLN A 434 5.67 -10.05 9.95
C GLN A 434 7.01 -9.33 10.08
N THR A 435 7.89 -9.82 10.96
CA THR A 435 9.28 -9.36 11.15
C THR A 435 10.18 -9.80 10.00
N ALA A 436 11.43 -9.30 9.93
CA ALA A 436 12.34 -9.65 8.84
C ALA A 436 12.58 -11.18 8.74
N ASP A 437 12.72 -11.88 9.87
CA ASP A 437 12.89 -13.34 9.89
C ASP A 437 11.55 -14.13 9.77
N GLY A 438 10.42 -13.42 9.74
CA GLY A 438 9.07 -13.97 9.64
C GLY A 438 8.49 -14.57 10.92
N ASP A 439 9.04 -14.29 12.11
CA ASP A 439 8.62 -14.89 13.39
C ASP A 439 7.49 -14.16 14.15
N TYR A 440 7.11 -12.97 13.69
CA TYR A 440 6.11 -12.10 14.34
C TYR A 440 6.52 -11.67 15.76
N GLN A 441 7.80 -11.39 16.00
CA GLN A 441 8.32 -10.85 17.27
C GLN A 441 8.97 -9.46 17.06
N PRO A 442 8.18 -8.38 16.90
CA PRO A 442 8.70 -7.05 16.61
C PRO A 442 9.91 -6.59 17.43
N ALA A 443 10.82 -5.87 16.77
CA ALA A 443 11.86 -5.11 17.44
C ALA A 443 11.29 -3.83 18.09
N PRO A 444 11.97 -3.24 19.09
CA PRO A 444 11.61 -1.92 19.60
C PRO A 444 11.86 -0.81 18.55
N GLY A 445 10.93 0.15 18.43
CA GLY A 445 11.13 1.39 17.68
C GLY A 445 11.24 2.63 18.57
N LEU A 446 10.90 3.82 18.06
CA LEU A 446 11.16 5.14 18.67
C LEU A 446 10.73 5.28 20.14
N LYS A 447 9.65 4.60 20.55
CA LYS A 447 9.15 4.63 21.94
C LYS A 447 9.89 3.69 22.89
N ASN A 448 10.94 3.02 22.42
CA ASN A 448 11.70 1.98 23.12
C ASN A 448 10.79 0.86 23.68
N ARG A 449 9.80 0.46 22.89
CA ARG A 449 8.86 -0.64 23.13
C ARG A 449 8.69 -1.42 21.85
N ALA A 450 8.53 -2.73 21.97
CA ALA A 450 8.06 -3.60 20.91
C ALA A 450 6.58 -3.93 21.13
N GLU A 451 5.88 -4.28 20.06
CA GLU A 451 4.62 -5.01 20.16
C GLU A 451 4.89 -6.47 20.50
N ALA A 452 3.92 -7.12 21.14
CA ALA A 452 4.01 -8.53 21.53
C ALA A 452 2.68 -9.22 21.22
N TYR A 453 2.71 -10.20 20.33
CA TYR A 453 1.52 -10.91 19.89
C TYR A 453 1.37 -12.23 20.66
N SER A 454 0.13 -12.54 21.05
CA SER A 454 -0.23 -13.88 21.50
C SER A 454 -0.33 -14.85 20.33
N ALA A 455 -0.33 -16.16 20.61
CA ALA A 455 -0.60 -17.17 19.59
C ALA A 455 -2.00 -17.00 18.93
N ALA A 456 -2.97 -16.45 19.68
CA ALA A 456 -4.29 -16.08 19.15
C ALA A 456 -4.17 -14.92 18.16
N ASP A 457 -3.44 -13.84 18.51
CA ASP A 457 -3.25 -12.69 17.61
C ASP A 457 -2.61 -13.09 16.28
N ILE A 458 -1.63 -14.00 16.29
CA ILE A 458 -0.99 -14.50 15.05
C ILE A 458 -1.92 -15.43 14.27
N SER A 459 -2.65 -16.34 14.93
CA SER A 459 -3.41 -17.39 14.23
C SER A 459 -4.83 -17.01 13.82
N GLU A 460 -5.51 -16.10 14.54
CA GLU A 460 -6.88 -15.66 14.27
C GLU A 460 -6.96 -14.54 13.22
N ASN A 461 -5.81 -13.95 12.85
CA ASN A 461 -5.69 -13.00 11.76
C ASN A 461 -5.29 -13.71 10.45
N PRO A 462 -5.89 -13.36 9.30
CA PRO A 462 -5.39 -13.76 7.99
C PRO A 462 -4.14 -12.95 7.64
N THR A 463 -3.32 -13.45 6.71
CA THR A 463 -2.25 -12.65 6.10
C THR A 463 -2.81 -11.70 5.02
N LEU A 464 -2.02 -10.71 4.60
CA LEU A 464 -2.36 -9.87 3.45
C LEU A 464 -2.55 -10.71 2.17
N ALA A 465 -1.77 -11.79 2.02
CA ALA A 465 -1.90 -12.75 0.93
C ALA A 465 -3.24 -13.52 0.97
N ASP A 466 -3.68 -13.99 2.14
CA ASP A 466 -4.99 -14.68 2.31
C ASP A 466 -6.18 -13.77 1.96
N MET A 467 -6.10 -12.49 2.35
CA MET A 467 -7.12 -11.50 1.99
C MET A 467 -7.08 -11.17 0.50
N THR A 468 -5.90 -11.09 -0.09
CA THR A 468 -5.74 -10.86 -1.54
C THR A 468 -6.32 -12.02 -2.35
N GLU A 469 -6.04 -13.27 -1.97
CA GLU A 469 -6.65 -14.47 -2.58
C GLU A 469 -8.18 -14.41 -2.49
N SER A 470 -8.72 -14.13 -1.31
CA SER A 470 -10.17 -14.05 -1.06
C SER A 470 -10.86 -12.93 -1.85
N ALA A 471 -10.21 -11.77 -2.02
CA ALA A 471 -10.74 -10.69 -2.83
C ALA A 471 -10.78 -11.05 -4.33
N LEU A 472 -9.71 -11.66 -4.84
CA LEU A 472 -9.66 -12.13 -6.23
C LEU A 472 -10.72 -13.22 -6.50
N ASP A 473 -10.92 -14.14 -5.56
CA ASP A 473 -11.94 -15.19 -5.66
C ASP A 473 -13.37 -14.64 -5.74
N VAL A 474 -13.72 -13.61 -4.96
CA VAL A 474 -15.05 -12.96 -5.02
C VAL A 474 -15.20 -12.07 -6.27
N LEU A 475 -14.23 -11.17 -6.52
CA LEU A 475 -14.34 -10.18 -7.59
C LEU A 475 -14.35 -10.82 -9.00
N SER A 476 -13.59 -11.91 -9.18
CA SER A 476 -13.51 -12.64 -10.46
C SER A 476 -14.79 -13.41 -10.86
N GLN A 477 -15.79 -13.47 -9.97
CA GLN A 477 -17.11 -14.01 -10.33
C GLN A 477 -17.83 -13.11 -11.34
N ASN A 478 -17.56 -11.79 -11.33
CA ASN A 478 -18.11 -10.85 -12.29
C ASN A 478 -17.43 -10.99 -13.66
N LYS A 479 -18.22 -11.32 -14.70
CA LYS A 479 -17.71 -11.53 -16.07
C LYS A 479 -17.41 -10.24 -16.82
N GLN A 480 -17.86 -9.09 -16.32
CA GLN A 480 -17.45 -7.78 -16.82
C GLN A 480 -16.02 -7.42 -16.40
N GLY A 481 -15.53 -8.00 -15.30
CA GLY A 481 -14.22 -7.70 -14.72
C GLY A 481 -14.30 -7.00 -13.36
N PHE A 482 -13.14 -6.56 -12.85
CA PHE A 482 -13.03 -5.86 -11.58
C PHE A 482 -11.93 -4.80 -11.51
N TRP A 483 -12.09 -3.87 -10.57
CA TRP A 483 -11.03 -3.00 -10.08
C TRP A 483 -10.70 -3.36 -8.62
N LEU A 484 -9.42 -3.39 -8.25
CA LEU A 484 -8.97 -3.79 -6.92
C LEU A 484 -7.81 -2.91 -6.44
N LEU A 485 -7.90 -2.40 -5.20
CA LEU A 485 -6.76 -1.86 -4.46
C LEU A 485 -6.25 -2.89 -3.45
N VAL A 486 -4.93 -3.13 -3.41
CA VAL A 486 -4.27 -3.92 -2.36
C VAL A 486 -3.19 -3.07 -1.71
N GLU A 487 -3.16 -3.03 -0.38
CA GLU A 487 -2.25 -2.21 0.40
C GLU A 487 -1.43 -3.02 1.42
N ALA A 488 -0.11 -2.90 1.35
CA ALA A 488 0.80 -3.19 2.46
C ALA A 488 1.03 -1.90 3.25
N GLY A 489 0.06 -1.52 4.10
CA GLY A 489 0.02 -0.23 4.80
C GLY A 489 0.90 -0.18 6.05
N ASP A 490 1.24 -1.35 6.58
CA ASP A 490 2.07 -1.53 7.77
C ASP A 490 3.55 -1.18 7.52
N VAL A 491 4.00 -1.13 6.26
CA VAL A 491 5.33 -0.61 5.89
C VAL A 491 5.51 0.84 6.35
N ASP A 492 4.52 1.71 6.13
CA ASP A 492 4.52 3.11 6.60
C ASP A 492 4.60 3.18 8.12
N TRP A 493 3.80 2.35 8.81
CA TRP A 493 3.72 2.34 10.27
C TRP A 493 5.03 1.89 10.92
N ALA A 494 5.72 0.91 10.32
CA ALA A 494 7.07 0.52 10.70
C ALA A 494 8.09 1.65 10.46
N ASN A 495 7.99 2.37 9.34
CA ASN A 495 8.88 3.48 9.05
C ASN A 495 8.65 4.69 9.99
N HIS A 496 7.41 4.99 10.38
CA HIS A 496 7.08 5.99 11.41
C HIS A 496 7.67 5.68 12.79
N ASP A 497 7.89 4.42 13.13
CA ASP A 497 8.53 4.01 14.39
C ASP A 497 10.05 3.78 14.22
N ASN A 498 10.62 4.21 13.08
CA ASN A 498 12.00 3.98 12.63
C ASN A 498 12.43 2.53 12.84
N ASN A 499 11.56 1.59 12.44
CA ASN A 499 11.65 0.18 12.75
C ASN A 499 12.00 -0.64 11.51
N LEU A 500 13.31 -0.83 11.30
CA LEU A 500 13.84 -1.49 10.11
C LEU A 500 13.48 -2.98 10.03
N ASP A 501 13.34 -3.65 11.18
CA ASP A 501 12.95 -5.05 11.27
C ASP A 501 11.51 -5.26 10.77
N ASN A 502 10.56 -4.56 11.39
CA ASN A 502 9.16 -4.56 10.97
C ASN A 502 9.03 -4.08 9.51
N SER A 503 9.79 -3.07 9.10
CA SER A 503 9.68 -2.52 7.74
C SER A 503 10.17 -3.51 6.67
N ILE A 504 11.21 -4.31 6.94
CA ILE A 504 11.70 -5.32 6.01
C ILE A 504 10.69 -6.46 5.86
N GLY A 505 10.13 -6.94 6.97
CA GLY A 505 9.13 -8.02 6.94
C GLY A 505 7.77 -7.60 6.38
N ALA A 506 7.33 -6.35 6.59
CA ALA A 506 6.12 -5.81 5.98
C ALA A 506 6.26 -5.70 4.44
N VAL A 507 7.44 -5.33 3.91
CA VAL A 507 7.72 -5.40 2.46
C VAL A 507 7.65 -6.84 1.94
N LYS A 508 8.11 -7.83 2.72
CA LYS A 508 7.99 -9.25 2.35
C LYS A 508 6.54 -9.73 2.30
N SER A 509 5.73 -9.36 3.29
CA SER A 509 4.29 -9.63 3.35
C SER A 509 3.56 -9.07 2.12
N GLY A 510 3.90 -7.84 1.70
CA GLY A 510 3.40 -7.25 0.46
C GLY A 510 3.87 -7.96 -0.82
N ASP A 511 5.13 -8.41 -0.91
CA ASP A 511 5.60 -9.21 -2.06
C ASP A 511 4.90 -10.58 -2.15
N ASP A 512 4.58 -11.22 -1.02
CA ASP A 512 3.77 -12.44 -0.99
C ASP A 512 2.33 -12.19 -1.51
N ALA A 513 1.70 -11.08 -1.11
CA ALA A 513 0.40 -10.68 -1.64
C ALA A 513 0.45 -10.31 -3.13
N PHE A 514 1.51 -9.66 -3.60
CA PHE A 514 1.71 -9.42 -5.03
C PHE A 514 1.92 -10.73 -5.81
N LYS A 515 2.62 -11.71 -5.22
CA LYS A 515 2.76 -13.04 -5.82
C LYS A 515 1.42 -13.77 -5.98
N VAL A 516 0.50 -13.65 -5.00
CA VAL A 516 -0.87 -14.17 -5.13
C VAL A 516 -1.58 -13.57 -6.34
N ILE A 517 -1.43 -12.26 -6.58
CA ILE A 517 -2.00 -11.60 -7.77
C ILE A 517 -1.41 -12.19 -9.06
N THR A 518 -0.08 -12.31 -9.18
CA THR A 518 0.51 -12.86 -10.40
C THR A 518 0.11 -14.32 -10.63
N ASP A 519 0.12 -15.15 -9.58
CA ASP A 519 -0.28 -16.57 -9.69
C ASP A 519 -1.76 -16.70 -10.07
N TRP A 520 -2.62 -15.78 -9.58
CA TRP A 520 -4.02 -15.71 -10.00
C TRP A 520 -4.17 -15.29 -11.46
N VAL A 521 -3.38 -14.32 -11.95
CA VAL A 521 -3.42 -13.88 -13.37
C VAL A 521 -3.01 -15.01 -14.30
N GLU A 522 -1.90 -15.71 -14.02
CA GLU A 522 -1.45 -16.86 -14.83
C GLU A 522 -2.45 -18.02 -14.85
N LYS A 523 -3.22 -18.20 -13.77
CA LYS A 523 -4.16 -19.31 -13.61
C LYS A 523 -5.58 -19.02 -14.14
N ASN A 524 -6.06 -17.79 -14.00
CA ASN A 524 -7.47 -17.43 -14.21
C ASN A 524 -7.69 -16.28 -15.22
N SER A 525 -6.62 -15.67 -15.72
CA SER A 525 -6.67 -14.55 -16.67
C SER A 525 -5.44 -14.61 -17.62
N ASN A 526 -4.89 -13.45 -17.98
CA ASN A 526 -3.62 -13.24 -18.69
C ASN A 526 -3.29 -11.73 -18.67
N TRP A 527 -2.09 -11.37 -19.15
CA TRP A 527 -1.61 -9.99 -19.20
C TRP A 527 -2.21 -9.12 -20.34
N ASP A 528 -2.95 -9.72 -21.27
CA ASP A 528 -3.76 -8.98 -22.24
C ASP A 528 -5.10 -8.52 -21.66
N GLU A 529 -5.67 -9.25 -20.69
CA GLU A 529 -6.93 -8.89 -20.00
C GLU A 529 -6.72 -8.18 -18.66
N THR A 530 -5.58 -8.39 -17.99
CA THR A 530 -5.23 -7.78 -16.70
C THR A 530 -4.16 -6.69 -16.84
N ILE A 531 -4.28 -5.60 -16.08
CA ILE A 531 -3.15 -4.74 -15.73
C ILE A 531 -2.95 -4.66 -14.22
N VAL A 532 -1.69 -4.54 -13.80
CA VAL A 532 -1.34 -4.22 -12.41
C VAL A 532 -0.40 -3.02 -12.39
N ILE A 533 -0.67 -2.06 -11.52
CA ILE A 533 0.22 -0.95 -11.17
C ILE A 533 0.69 -1.21 -9.74
N LEU A 534 2.00 -1.27 -9.50
CA LEU A 534 2.58 -1.44 -8.16
C LEU A 534 3.50 -0.27 -7.85
N THR A 535 3.30 0.35 -6.69
CA THR A 535 4.05 1.54 -6.27
C THR A 535 3.99 1.73 -4.76
N ALA A 536 4.53 2.85 -4.27
CA ALA A 536 4.20 3.40 -2.97
C ALA A 536 3.45 4.72 -3.15
N ASP A 537 2.76 5.18 -2.12
CA ASP A 537 2.02 6.44 -2.14
C ASP A 537 2.97 7.65 -1.93
N HIS A 538 3.98 7.46 -1.06
CA HIS A 538 5.06 8.36 -0.67
C HIS A 538 6.24 7.57 -0.07
N GLY A 539 7.18 8.24 0.60
CA GLY A 539 8.41 7.64 1.10
C GLY A 539 8.87 8.26 2.41
N HIS A 540 9.66 7.54 3.21
CA HIS A 540 10.03 7.97 4.59
C HIS A 540 11.41 8.60 4.76
N TYR A 541 12.16 8.81 3.68
CA TYR A 541 13.54 9.33 3.72
C TYR A 541 14.53 8.44 4.50
N LEU A 542 14.36 7.12 4.40
CA LEU A 542 15.37 6.15 4.82
C LEU A 542 16.63 6.31 3.96
N ASN A 543 17.82 6.18 4.53
CA ASN A 543 19.08 6.06 3.79
C ASN A 543 19.84 4.84 4.31
N ILE A 544 20.46 4.08 3.41
CA ILE A 544 21.31 2.93 3.75
C ILE A 544 22.77 3.36 3.60
N ASP A 545 23.49 3.35 4.70
CA ASP A 545 24.89 3.80 4.81
C ASP A 545 25.88 2.62 4.65
N GLN A 546 25.55 1.44 5.19
CA GLN A 546 26.34 0.20 5.07
C GLN A 546 25.45 -0.95 4.57
N PRO A 547 25.19 -1.05 3.25
CA PRO A 547 24.24 -2.03 2.70
C PRO A 547 24.64 -3.49 2.97
N GLU A 548 25.94 -3.78 3.04
CA GLU A 548 26.45 -5.11 3.41
C GLU A 548 26.06 -5.56 4.83
N ALA A 549 25.78 -4.62 5.75
CA ALA A 549 25.35 -4.96 7.10
C ALA A 549 23.86 -5.35 7.18
N LEU A 550 23.07 -5.21 6.11
CA LEU A 550 21.69 -5.70 6.02
C LEU A 550 21.60 -7.14 5.50
N ILE A 551 22.69 -7.66 4.93
CA ILE A 551 22.75 -9.02 4.41
C ILE A 551 22.92 -9.99 5.60
N PRO A 552 22.08 -11.02 5.76
CA PRO A 552 22.24 -12.01 6.82
C PRO A 552 23.60 -12.68 6.74
N PRO A 553 24.27 -12.94 7.88
CA PRO A 553 25.48 -13.76 7.87
C PRO A 553 25.15 -15.14 7.32
N LYS A 554 26.00 -15.67 6.42
CA LYS A 554 25.84 -17.04 5.91
C LYS A 554 25.79 -18.01 7.12
N PRO A 555 24.91 -19.03 7.09
CA PRO A 555 24.97 -20.10 8.08
C PRO A 555 26.40 -20.62 8.16
N LYS A 556 26.93 -20.78 9.37
CA LYS A 556 28.22 -21.44 9.55
C LYS A 556 28.05 -22.86 9.01
N GLN A 557 28.78 -23.20 7.94
CA GLN A 557 28.97 -24.60 7.61
C GLN A 557 29.71 -25.22 8.80
N ASP A 558 29.08 -26.15 9.49
CA ASP A 558 29.73 -26.89 10.55
C ASP A 558 31.00 -27.54 10.00
N ALA A 559 32.13 -27.23 10.66
CA ALA A 559 33.40 -27.85 10.34
C ALA A 559 33.31 -29.33 10.70
N LYS A 560 33.24 -30.17 9.66
CA LYS A 560 33.26 -31.64 9.77
C LYS A 560 34.58 -32.17 10.31
#